data_AF-A0A3R9ZQK4-F1
#
_entry.id   AF-A0A3R9ZQK4-F1
#
_cell.length_a   1.000
_cell.length_b   1.000
_cell.length_c   1.000
_cell.angle_alpha   90.00
_cell.angle_beta   90.00
_cell.angle_gamma   90.00
#
_symmetry.space_group_name_H-M   'P 1'
#
loop_
_entity.id
_entity.type
_entity.pdbx_description
1 polymer ?
#
loop_
_entity_poly.entity_id
_entity_poly.type
_entity_poly.pdbx_seq_one_letter_code
_entity_poly.pdbx_strand_id
1 'polypeptide(L)'
;MKYLLNLIPIKKDEISRFIVISLMMLMILFIYSIERTVKDTIVINEMGAELISAIKLYCTMPIAILMMLIYAKLSNELNKTTIFHLFNGFFITYFLIFTFVINPNISYFHFDFNGTKNNYPYLSYFIAIIENWSYSLYFVLAELWGSVMLSLMFWQTANQVFKITEAKRLYPLFGLVAQLGLITSGGLLRLFSNKNICKSGWQQSLEYINYSVLFAGISLSVLYFILTNVLVSKDIINAETIKKKKKEGFIKSLKHVFTSKYIGLIALLILCYGISINIVEGVWKAQAGAVYTDKQDYARFMSNLQTYTGLASMSAMLFGSYILSKISWKTAALLTPIIILITGVAFFIFSIYQMEIVEVIPFLTLAPIVVAVFIGLMQNILGKATKYAFFDATKEIAYIPLDESLKSKGKAAADVIGGRLGKSGGALIQQFLLILALIFNPSLVSLEPGEALISLSSILFIIFLVIMIIWLLSVGVLSKEFNKLTKNKKD
;
A
#
# COMPACT_ATOMS: atom_id res chain seq x y z
N MET A 1 27.90 -10.54 19.68
CA MET A 1 27.23 -11.37 18.64
C MET A 1 26.41 -12.54 19.21
N LYS A 2 26.91 -13.33 20.19
CA LYS A 2 26.14 -14.40 20.86
C LYS A 2 24.84 -13.95 21.56
N TYR A 3 24.81 -12.74 22.13
CA TYR A 3 23.60 -12.18 22.77
C TYR A 3 22.48 -11.82 21.78
N LEU A 4 22.82 -11.45 20.54
CA LEU A 4 21.84 -11.13 19.49
C LEU A 4 21.20 -12.39 18.89
N LEU A 5 21.92 -13.53 18.89
CA LEU A 5 21.38 -14.82 18.45
C LEU A 5 20.40 -15.43 19.46
N ASN A 6 20.59 -15.20 20.76
CA ASN A 6 19.61 -15.58 21.79
C ASN A 6 18.34 -14.71 21.79
N LEU A 7 18.35 -13.57 21.08
CA LEU A 7 17.19 -12.70 20.87
C LEU A 7 16.35 -13.13 19.66
N ILE A 8 16.84 -14.04 18.81
CA ILE A 8 16.10 -14.55 17.66
C ILE A 8 15.45 -15.86 18.10
N PRO A 9 14.14 -15.85 18.38
CA PRO A 9 13.47 -17.03 18.84
C PRO A 9 13.21 -17.90 17.60
N ILE A 10 14.21 -18.62 17.10
CA ILE A 10 14.07 -19.60 16.01
C ILE A 10 14.69 -20.93 16.48
N LYS A 11 13.97 -22.03 16.29
CA LYS A 11 14.47 -23.37 16.63
C LYS A 11 15.18 -23.98 15.42
N LYS A 12 16.14 -24.88 15.64
CA LYS A 12 17.01 -25.44 14.57
C LYS A 12 16.23 -26.12 13.45
N ASP A 13 15.13 -26.79 13.77
CA ASP A 13 14.21 -27.48 12.86
C ASP A 13 13.32 -26.52 12.03
N GLU A 14 13.25 -25.25 12.43
CA GLU A 14 12.45 -24.23 11.76
C GLU A 14 13.29 -23.36 10.79
N ILE A 15 14.62 -23.39 10.91
CA ILE A 15 15.54 -22.46 10.21
C ILE A 15 15.36 -22.51 8.69
N SER A 16 15.39 -23.69 8.07
CA SER A 16 15.32 -23.80 6.61
C SER A 16 14.00 -23.28 6.05
N ARG A 17 12.87 -23.63 6.69
CA ARG A 17 11.53 -23.14 6.32
C ARG A 17 11.44 -21.62 6.51
N PHE A 18 11.97 -21.12 7.63
CA PHE A 18 12.00 -19.70 7.94
C PHE A 18 12.81 -18.90 6.92
N ILE A 19 14.02 -19.35 6.56
CA ILE A 19 14.87 -18.66 5.60
C ILE A 19 14.19 -18.58 4.23
N VAL A 20 13.68 -19.70 3.72
CA VAL A 20 13.04 -19.71 2.39
C VAL A 20 11.81 -18.81 2.34
N ILE A 21 10.93 -18.88 3.34
CA ILE A 21 9.74 -18.01 3.39
C ILE A 21 10.11 -16.54 3.61
N SER A 22 11.16 -16.26 4.39
CA SER A 22 11.68 -14.89 4.56
C SER A 22 12.22 -14.33 3.25
N LEU A 23 12.97 -15.12 2.48
CA LEU A 23 13.46 -14.72 1.16
C LEU A 23 12.32 -14.53 0.17
N MET A 24 11.28 -15.37 0.21
CA MET A 24 10.07 -15.16 -0.59
C MET A 24 9.38 -13.83 -0.22
N MET A 25 9.24 -13.52 1.06
CA MET A 25 8.70 -12.23 1.51
C MET A 25 9.53 -11.06 0.97
N LEU A 26 10.85 -11.19 1.03
CA LEU A 26 11.79 -10.20 0.51
C LEU A 26 11.58 -9.98 -0.99
N MET A 27 11.53 -11.05 -1.80
CA MET A 27 11.31 -10.96 -3.25
C MET A 27 9.93 -10.36 -3.59
N ILE A 28 8.87 -10.78 -2.89
CA ILE A 28 7.51 -10.28 -3.13
C ILE A 28 7.42 -8.78 -2.83
N LEU A 29 8.02 -8.33 -1.73
CA LEU A 29 8.04 -6.92 -1.35
C LEU A 29 9.01 -6.09 -2.16
N PHE A 30 10.09 -6.70 -2.64
CA PHE A 30 10.98 -6.08 -3.61
C PHE A 30 10.23 -5.71 -4.90
N ILE A 31 9.50 -6.66 -5.48
CA ILE A 31 8.69 -6.44 -6.69
C ILE A 31 7.57 -5.45 -6.41
N TYR A 32 6.78 -5.65 -5.34
CA TYR A 32 5.74 -4.70 -4.91
C TYR A 32 6.32 -3.29 -4.74
N SER A 33 7.53 -3.24 -4.19
CA SER A 33 8.41 -2.09 -4.00
C SER A 33 8.54 -1.23 -5.24
N ILE A 34 9.12 -1.87 -6.25
CA ILE A 34 9.42 -1.34 -7.56
C ILE A 34 8.14 -0.95 -8.29
N GLU A 35 7.19 -1.88 -8.39
CA GLU A 35 5.97 -1.69 -9.17
C GLU A 35 5.11 -0.55 -8.62
N ARG A 36 5.11 -0.35 -7.30
CA ARG A 36 4.46 0.81 -6.68
C ARG A 36 5.04 2.13 -7.18
N THR A 37 6.37 2.22 -7.32
CA THR A 37 7.01 3.46 -7.74
C THR A 37 6.90 3.65 -9.25
N VAL A 38 7.12 2.60 -10.04
CA VAL A 38 7.05 2.67 -11.50
C VAL A 38 5.65 3.06 -11.97
N LYS A 39 4.59 2.46 -11.41
CA LYS A 39 3.22 2.82 -11.80
C LYS A 39 2.87 4.28 -11.47
N ASP A 40 3.32 4.78 -10.31
CA ASP A 40 3.07 6.15 -9.88
C ASP A 40 3.83 7.11 -10.80
N THR A 41 5.07 6.79 -11.17
CA THR A 41 5.88 7.56 -12.12
C THR A 41 5.21 7.63 -13.49
N ILE A 42 4.76 6.50 -14.04
CA ILE A 42 4.11 6.49 -15.36
C ILE A 42 2.83 7.33 -15.32
N VAL A 43 1.92 7.07 -14.37
CA VAL A 43 0.62 7.76 -14.34
C VAL A 43 0.77 9.25 -14.03
N ILE A 44 1.62 9.64 -13.07
CA ILE A 44 1.73 11.05 -12.68
C ILE A 44 2.37 11.88 -13.80
N ASN A 45 3.46 11.40 -14.38
CA ASN A 45 4.18 12.16 -15.40
C ASN A 45 3.46 12.19 -16.76
N GLU A 46 2.59 11.22 -17.06
CA GLU A 46 1.89 11.15 -18.36
C GLU A 46 0.42 11.58 -18.30
N MET A 47 -0.27 11.33 -17.18
CA MET A 47 -1.72 11.46 -17.08
C MET A 47 -2.19 12.34 -15.93
N GLY A 48 -1.30 12.75 -15.00
CA GLY A 48 -1.64 13.53 -13.82
C GLY A 48 -2.00 12.70 -12.58
N ALA A 49 -1.83 13.30 -11.41
CA ALA A 49 -2.03 12.62 -10.14
C ALA A 49 -3.50 12.33 -9.81
N GLU A 50 -4.44 13.14 -10.33
CA GLU A 50 -5.89 12.93 -10.24
C GLU A 50 -6.31 11.57 -10.79
N LEU A 51 -5.68 11.10 -11.87
CA LEU A 51 -6.00 9.81 -12.48
C LEU A 51 -5.67 8.62 -11.58
N ILE A 52 -4.78 8.76 -10.60
CA ILE A 52 -4.56 7.71 -9.60
C ILE A 52 -5.87 7.39 -8.86
N SER A 53 -6.63 8.42 -8.49
CA SER A 53 -7.89 8.26 -7.77
C SER A 53 -8.96 7.62 -8.67
N ALA A 54 -9.05 8.05 -9.93
CA ALA A 54 -9.96 7.50 -10.93
C ALA A 54 -9.65 6.02 -11.25
N ILE A 55 -8.39 5.68 -11.57
CA ILE A 55 -7.97 4.30 -11.89
C ILE A 55 -8.19 3.38 -10.69
N LYS A 56 -7.95 3.84 -9.45
CA LYS A 56 -8.22 3.04 -8.25
C LYS A 56 -9.70 2.70 -8.11
N LEU A 57 -10.57 3.68 -8.33
CA LEU A 57 -12.00 3.53 -8.15
C LEU A 57 -12.64 2.72 -9.29
N TYR A 58 -12.39 3.11 -10.54
CA TYR A 58 -13.10 2.58 -11.71
C TYR A 58 -12.47 1.32 -12.30
N CYS A 59 -11.16 1.11 -12.13
CA CYS A 59 -10.47 -0.04 -12.74
C CYS A 59 -9.98 -1.02 -11.67
N THR A 60 -9.21 -0.56 -10.70
CA THR A 60 -8.53 -1.43 -9.73
C THR A 60 -9.52 -2.19 -8.87
N MET A 61 -10.57 -1.54 -8.36
CA MET A 61 -11.57 -2.19 -7.52
C MET A 61 -12.37 -3.27 -8.28
N PRO A 62 -12.98 -2.99 -9.46
CA PRO A 62 -13.67 -4.04 -10.23
C PRO A 62 -12.75 -5.20 -10.63
N ILE A 63 -11.54 -4.90 -11.11
CA ILE A 63 -10.59 -5.94 -11.55
C ILE A 63 -10.09 -6.76 -10.36
N ALA A 64 -9.94 -6.18 -9.17
CA ALA A 64 -9.63 -6.94 -7.95
C ALA A 64 -10.74 -7.93 -7.56
N ILE A 65 -12.01 -7.57 -7.78
CA ILE A 65 -13.15 -8.48 -7.58
C ILE A 65 -13.10 -9.60 -8.63
N LEU A 66 -12.89 -9.25 -9.89
CA LEU A 66 -12.74 -10.23 -10.98
C LEU A 66 -11.60 -11.22 -10.70
N MET A 67 -10.43 -10.74 -10.28
CA MET A 67 -9.30 -11.59 -9.90
C MET A 67 -9.61 -12.51 -8.73
N MET A 68 -10.42 -12.08 -7.77
CA MET A 68 -10.88 -12.94 -6.68
C MET A 68 -11.80 -14.07 -7.18
N LEU A 69 -12.68 -13.78 -8.14
CA LEU A 69 -13.54 -14.79 -8.77
C LEU A 69 -12.71 -15.79 -9.60
N ILE A 70 -11.73 -15.30 -10.37
CA ILE A 70 -10.78 -16.13 -11.11
C ILE A 70 -10.02 -17.03 -10.14
N TYR A 71 -9.45 -16.48 -9.06
CA TYR A 71 -8.77 -17.28 -8.04
C TYR A 71 -9.69 -18.33 -7.42
N ALA A 72 -10.94 -17.98 -7.09
CA ALA A 72 -11.90 -18.92 -6.52
C ALA A 72 -12.16 -20.10 -7.45
N LYS A 73 -12.33 -19.84 -8.76
CA LYS A 73 -12.49 -20.88 -9.78
C LYS A 73 -11.23 -21.75 -9.88
N LEU A 74 -10.06 -21.14 -10.08
CA LEU A 74 -8.78 -21.84 -10.21
C LEU A 74 -8.47 -22.67 -8.95
N SER A 75 -8.81 -22.19 -7.76
CA SER A 75 -8.59 -22.91 -6.50
C SER A 75 -9.41 -24.19 -6.33
N ASN A 76 -10.47 -24.37 -7.14
CA ASN A 76 -11.25 -25.60 -7.16
C ASN A 76 -10.69 -26.62 -8.17
N GLU A 77 -9.98 -26.16 -9.20
CA GLU A 77 -9.54 -26.97 -10.34
C GLU A 77 -8.03 -27.30 -10.28
N LEU A 78 -7.22 -26.41 -9.69
CA LEU A 78 -5.76 -26.51 -9.69
C LEU A 78 -5.20 -26.59 -8.27
N ASN A 79 -4.05 -27.24 -8.15
CA ASN A 79 -3.26 -27.24 -6.92
C ASN A 79 -2.73 -25.84 -6.61
N LYS A 80 -2.62 -25.53 -5.31
CA LYS A 80 -2.15 -24.22 -4.84
C LYS A 80 -0.75 -23.89 -5.35
N THR A 81 0.07 -24.92 -5.51
CA THR A 81 1.42 -24.77 -6.07
C THR A 81 1.41 -24.28 -7.51
N THR A 82 0.55 -24.85 -8.35
CA THR A 82 0.33 -24.41 -9.73
C THR A 82 -0.21 -22.98 -9.77
N ILE A 83 -1.17 -22.65 -8.91
CA ILE A 83 -1.76 -21.30 -8.85
C ILE A 83 -0.71 -20.24 -8.50
N PHE A 84 0.19 -20.54 -7.56
CA PHE A 84 1.27 -19.63 -7.19
C PHE A 84 2.17 -19.30 -8.38
N HIS A 85 2.65 -20.32 -9.10
CA HIS A 85 3.50 -20.13 -10.27
C HIS A 85 2.76 -19.47 -11.44
N LEU A 86 1.48 -19.80 -11.63
CA LEU A 86 0.64 -19.20 -12.66
C LEU A 86 0.49 -17.69 -12.44
N PHE A 87 0.14 -17.26 -11.23
CA PHE A 87 0.00 -15.83 -10.93
C PHE A 87 1.34 -15.10 -10.96
N ASN A 88 2.40 -15.69 -10.40
CA ASN A 88 3.74 -15.10 -10.51
C ASN A 88 4.16 -14.91 -11.98
N GLY A 89 4.02 -15.96 -12.79
CA GLY A 89 4.33 -15.91 -14.23
C GLY A 89 3.48 -14.89 -14.98
N PHE A 90 2.17 -14.83 -14.70
CA PHE A 90 1.26 -13.86 -15.32
C PHE A 90 1.69 -12.42 -15.09
N PHE A 91 1.94 -12.02 -13.83
CA PHE A 91 2.34 -10.64 -13.51
C PHE A 91 3.70 -10.28 -14.11
N ILE A 92 4.70 -11.14 -13.94
CA ILE A 92 6.06 -10.89 -14.45
C ILE A 92 6.04 -10.79 -15.98
N THR A 93 5.35 -11.71 -16.66
CA THR A 93 5.23 -11.68 -18.12
C THR A 93 4.55 -10.39 -18.59
N TYR A 94 3.50 -9.94 -17.90
CA TYR A 94 2.85 -8.69 -18.24
C TYR A 94 3.80 -7.48 -18.11
N PHE A 95 4.54 -7.35 -17.00
CA PHE A 95 5.47 -6.22 -16.81
C PHE A 95 6.57 -6.20 -17.88
N LEU A 96 7.03 -7.37 -18.32
CA LEU A 96 7.96 -7.50 -19.44
C LEU A 96 7.32 -7.11 -20.79
N ILE A 97 6.14 -7.62 -21.10
CA ILE A 97 5.40 -7.25 -22.32
C ILE A 97 5.19 -5.74 -22.36
N PHE A 98 4.78 -5.14 -21.24
CA PHE A 98 4.63 -3.70 -21.17
C PHE A 98 5.94 -2.97 -21.48
N THR A 99 7.04 -3.39 -20.86
CA THR A 99 8.34 -2.71 -20.99
C THR A 99 8.97 -2.84 -22.37
N PHE A 100 8.93 -4.02 -22.97
CA PHE A 100 9.67 -4.34 -24.20
C PHE A 100 8.82 -4.26 -25.47
N VAL A 101 7.48 -4.34 -25.35
CA VAL A 101 6.58 -4.34 -26.51
C VAL A 101 5.69 -3.10 -26.51
N ILE A 102 5.01 -2.80 -25.40
CA ILE A 102 4.01 -1.74 -25.37
C ILE A 102 4.65 -0.36 -25.24
N ASN A 103 5.53 -0.15 -24.26
CA ASN A 103 6.13 1.14 -23.94
C ASN A 103 6.98 1.72 -25.09
N PRO A 104 7.77 0.94 -25.85
CA PRO A 104 8.47 1.46 -27.02
C PRO A 104 7.54 1.89 -28.16
N ASN A 105 6.33 1.31 -28.23
CA ASN A 105 5.36 1.50 -29.31
C ASN A 105 4.08 2.21 -28.82
N ILE A 106 4.17 3.09 -27.81
CA ILE A 106 3.01 3.75 -27.18
C ILE A 106 2.11 4.43 -28.20
N SER A 107 2.69 5.13 -29.18
CA SER A 107 1.94 5.85 -30.21
C SER A 107 1.05 4.95 -31.07
N TYR A 108 1.34 3.65 -31.15
CA TYR A 108 0.51 2.67 -31.86
C TYR A 108 -0.62 2.11 -30.96
N PHE A 109 -0.36 1.99 -29.66
CA PHE A 109 -1.31 1.38 -28.72
C PHE A 109 -2.29 2.37 -28.09
N HIS A 110 -1.89 3.63 -27.93
CA HIS A 110 -2.74 4.67 -27.36
C HIS A 110 -3.65 5.27 -28.42
N PHE A 111 -4.86 5.61 -28.00
CA PHE A 111 -5.81 6.29 -28.86
C PHE A 111 -5.53 7.79 -28.80
N ASP A 112 -5.77 8.50 -29.90
CA ASP A 112 -5.81 9.95 -29.89
C ASP A 112 -7.28 10.40 -29.79
N PHE A 113 -7.67 10.89 -28.61
CA PHE A 113 -8.99 11.47 -28.36
C PHE A 113 -8.95 12.99 -28.24
N ASN A 114 -7.96 13.64 -28.86
CA ASN A 114 -7.83 15.10 -28.90
C ASN A 114 -9.17 15.79 -29.21
N GLY A 115 -9.55 16.75 -28.34
CA GLY A 115 -10.82 17.49 -28.43
C GLY A 115 -12.05 16.81 -27.78
N THR A 116 -12.05 15.49 -27.56
CA THR A 116 -13.19 14.78 -26.95
C THR A 116 -13.34 15.13 -25.47
N LYS A 117 -12.23 15.36 -24.76
CA LYS A 117 -12.23 15.80 -23.35
C LYS A 117 -12.92 17.15 -23.16
N ASN A 118 -12.76 18.05 -24.12
CA ASN A 118 -13.37 19.39 -24.07
C ASN A 118 -14.89 19.31 -24.34
N ASN A 119 -15.32 18.38 -25.18
CA ASN A 119 -16.74 18.15 -25.46
C ASN A 119 -17.47 17.44 -24.32
N TYR A 120 -16.76 16.61 -23.54
CA TYR A 120 -17.32 15.85 -22.42
C TYR A 120 -16.49 16.03 -21.14
N PRO A 121 -16.49 17.24 -20.54
CA PRO A 121 -15.61 17.57 -19.42
C PRO A 121 -15.84 16.68 -18.19
N TYR A 122 -17.07 16.24 -17.96
CA TYR A 122 -17.43 15.35 -16.84
C TYR A 122 -16.92 13.91 -17.00
N LEU A 123 -16.63 13.50 -18.25
CA LEU A 123 -16.09 12.19 -18.58
C LEU A 123 -14.59 12.23 -18.88
N SER A 124 -13.94 13.39 -18.72
CA SER A 124 -12.51 13.62 -19.01
C SER A 124 -11.61 12.55 -18.39
N TYR A 125 -11.82 12.19 -17.12
CA TYR A 125 -11.04 11.15 -16.45
C TYR A 125 -11.27 9.74 -17.02
N PHE A 126 -12.49 9.40 -17.43
CA PHE A 126 -12.78 8.13 -18.09
C PHE A 126 -12.16 8.08 -19.49
N ILE A 127 -12.25 9.18 -20.24
CA ILE A 127 -11.65 9.31 -21.56
C ILE A 127 -10.13 9.13 -21.44
N ALA A 128 -9.48 9.82 -20.50
CA ALA A 128 -8.04 9.72 -20.27
C ALA A 128 -7.58 8.29 -19.89
N ILE A 129 -8.41 7.54 -19.13
CA ILE A 129 -8.16 6.13 -18.83
C ILE A 129 -8.18 5.27 -20.11
N ILE A 130 -9.14 5.48 -21.01
CA ILE A 130 -9.28 4.71 -22.26
C ILE A 130 -8.19 5.09 -23.25
N GLU A 131 -7.92 6.39 -23.41
CA GLU A 131 -6.87 6.95 -24.25
C GLU A 131 -5.51 6.31 -23.95
N ASN A 132 -5.17 6.26 -22.65
CA ASN A 132 -3.91 5.74 -22.12
C ASN A 132 -4.13 4.38 -21.42
N TRP A 133 -4.90 3.48 -22.03
CA TRP A 133 -5.33 2.23 -21.40
C TRP A 133 -4.18 1.36 -20.92
N SER A 134 -3.03 1.36 -21.60
CA SER A 134 -1.89 0.51 -21.22
C SER A 134 -1.23 0.99 -19.93
N TYR A 135 -1.16 2.31 -19.68
CA TYR A 135 -0.70 2.89 -18.42
C TYR A 135 -1.67 2.59 -17.28
N SER A 136 -2.97 2.71 -17.56
CA SER A 136 -4.04 2.36 -16.60
C SER A 136 -3.98 0.87 -16.23
N LEU A 137 -3.76 -0.01 -17.21
CA LEU A 137 -3.63 -1.45 -17.00
C LEU A 137 -2.35 -1.79 -16.21
N TYR A 138 -1.23 -1.11 -16.50
CA TYR A 138 -0.01 -1.24 -15.71
C TYR A 138 -0.26 -0.89 -14.25
N PHE A 139 -0.91 0.24 -14.01
CA PHE A 139 -1.26 0.68 -12.66
C PHE A 139 -2.12 -0.35 -11.91
N VAL A 140 -3.16 -0.89 -12.57
CA VAL A 140 -4.04 -1.91 -11.99
C VAL A 140 -3.25 -3.16 -11.65
N LEU A 141 -2.46 -3.71 -12.56
CA LEU A 141 -1.73 -4.96 -12.32
C LEU A 141 -0.63 -4.79 -11.26
N ALA A 142 0.01 -3.63 -11.20
CA ALA A 142 0.95 -3.27 -10.13
C ALA A 142 0.28 -3.14 -8.74
N GLU A 143 -0.93 -2.57 -8.64
CA GLU A 143 -1.73 -2.63 -7.41
C GLU A 143 -2.13 -4.08 -7.06
N LEU A 144 -2.55 -4.86 -8.06
CA LEU A 144 -3.00 -6.23 -7.84
C LEU A 144 -1.88 -7.15 -7.34
N TRP A 145 -0.63 -6.94 -7.72
CA TRP A 145 0.51 -7.68 -7.17
C TRP A 145 0.50 -7.68 -5.63
N GLY A 146 0.33 -6.51 -5.00
CA GLY A 146 0.26 -6.40 -3.54
C GLY A 146 -0.96 -7.10 -2.93
N SER A 147 -2.07 -7.15 -3.66
CA SER A 147 -3.29 -7.82 -3.20
C SER A 147 -3.25 -9.35 -3.38
N VAL A 148 -2.66 -9.83 -4.47
CA VAL A 148 -2.65 -11.25 -4.85
C VAL A 148 -1.39 -11.92 -4.30
N MET A 149 -0.20 -11.41 -4.62
CA MET A 149 1.06 -12.07 -4.24
C MET A 149 1.38 -11.88 -2.75
N LEU A 150 1.27 -10.66 -2.24
CA LEU A 150 1.57 -10.37 -0.83
C LEU A 150 0.42 -10.73 0.10
N SER A 151 -0.78 -10.19 -0.13
CA SER A 151 -1.88 -10.33 0.84
C SER A 151 -2.51 -11.73 0.85
N LEU A 152 -2.54 -12.41 -0.31
CA LEU A 152 -3.17 -13.72 -0.45
C LEU A 152 -2.13 -14.85 -0.52
N MET A 153 -1.30 -14.91 -1.57
CA MET A 153 -0.42 -16.05 -1.83
C MET A 153 0.63 -16.26 -0.73
N PHE A 154 1.33 -15.19 -0.32
CA PHE A 154 2.35 -15.28 0.72
C PHE A 154 1.76 -15.73 2.06
N TRP A 155 0.75 -15.02 2.58
CA TRP A 155 0.19 -15.33 3.90
C TRP A 155 -0.53 -16.67 3.93
N GLN A 156 -1.18 -17.07 2.83
CA GLN A 156 -1.75 -18.41 2.71
C GLN A 156 -0.67 -19.50 2.82
N THR A 157 0.47 -19.31 2.15
CA THR A 157 1.60 -20.24 2.21
C THR A 157 2.20 -20.28 3.62
N ALA A 158 2.45 -19.11 4.22
CA ALA A 158 3.01 -19.03 5.57
C ALA A 158 2.13 -19.74 6.61
N ASN A 159 0.80 -19.56 6.53
CA ASN A 159 -0.16 -20.20 7.44
C ASN A 159 -0.25 -21.72 7.28
N GLN A 160 0.15 -22.27 6.13
CA GLN A 160 0.17 -23.73 5.91
C GLN A 160 1.47 -24.35 6.38
N VAL A 161 2.58 -23.61 6.29
CA VAL A 161 3.91 -24.11 6.67
C VAL A 161 4.14 -24.04 8.17
N PHE A 162 3.60 -23.01 8.84
CA PHE A 162 3.84 -22.77 10.26
C PHE A 162 2.62 -23.04 11.14
N LYS A 163 2.86 -23.68 12.28
CA LYS A 163 1.86 -23.84 13.34
C LYS A 163 1.63 -22.52 14.07
N ILE A 164 0.49 -22.40 14.77
CA ILE A 164 0.12 -21.18 15.52
C ILE A 164 1.22 -20.75 16.52
N THR A 165 1.86 -21.71 17.19
CA THR A 165 2.96 -21.44 18.16
C THR A 165 4.20 -20.89 17.48
N GLU A 166 4.55 -21.39 16.29
CA GLU A 166 5.65 -20.89 15.46
C GLU A 166 5.31 -19.51 14.90
N ALA A 167 4.09 -19.33 14.36
CA ALA A 167 3.64 -18.10 13.70
C ALA A 167 3.73 -16.86 14.61
N LYS A 168 3.32 -16.96 15.90
CA LYS A 168 3.41 -15.86 16.88
C LYS A 168 4.84 -15.31 17.03
N ARG A 169 5.83 -16.14 16.77
CA ARG A 169 7.25 -15.90 17.00
C ARG A 169 7.96 -15.48 15.71
N LEU A 170 7.61 -16.10 14.58
CA LEU A 170 8.26 -15.90 13.28
C LEU A 170 7.63 -14.78 12.45
N TYR A 171 6.33 -14.54 12.54
CA TYR A 171 5.65 -13.55 11.68
C TYR A 171 6.14 -12.11 11.90
N PRO A 172 6.42 -11.66 13.13
CA PRO A 172 7.05 -10.36 13.35
C PRO A 172 8.40 -10.22 12.63
N LEU A 173 9.19 -11.30 12.54
CA LEU A 173 10.48 -11.31 11.84
C LEU A 173 10.31 -11.18 10.33
N PHE A 174 9.25 -11.77 9.75
CA PHE A 174 8.92 -11.53 8.33
C PHE A 174 8.62 -10.05 8.07
N GLY A 175 8.02 -9.35 9.04
CA GLY A 175 7.80 -7.91 8.99
C GLY A 175 9.10 -7.09 9.00
N LEU A 176 10.18 -7.57 9.62
CA LEU A 176 11.50 -6.92 9.57
C LEU A 176 12.21 -7.22 8.24
N VAL A 177 12.18 -8.47 7.79
CA VAL A 177 12.75 -8.87 6.48
C VAL A 177 12.05 -8.14 5.33
N ALA A 178 10.75 -7.92 5.46
CA ALA A 178 9.95 -7.11 4.56
C ALA A 178 10.54 -5.71 4.33
N GLN A 179 11.06 -5.05 5.38
CA GLN A 179 11.68 -3.73 5.25
C GLN A 179 13.02 -3.79 4.50
N LEU A 180 13.76 -4.90 4.57
CA LEU A 180 14.95 -5.10 3.73
C LEU A 180 14.58 -5.16 2.25
N GLY A 181 13.47 -5.82 1.91
CA GLY A 181 12.92 -5.81 0.56
C GLY A 181 12.63 -4.39 0.07
N LEU A 182 12.04 -3.55 0.94
CA LEU A 182 11.74 -2.14 0.65
C LEU A 182 13.01 -1.28 0.42
N ILE A 183 14.03 -1.47 1.27
CA ILE A 183 15.31 -0.75 1.19
C ILE A 183 16.09 -1.14 -0.08
N THR A 184 16.19 -2.44 -0.36
CA THR A 184 16.94 -2.96 -1.51
C THR A 184 16.31 -2.55 -2.84
N SER A 185 14.98 -2.61 -2.94
CA SER A 185 14.25 -2.11 -4.12
C SER A 185 14.42 -0.59 -4.28
N GLY A 186 14.38 0.19 -3.20
CA GLY A 186 14.65 1.63 -3.26
C GLY A 186 16.07 1.95 -3.76
N GLY A 187 17.08 1.20 -3.30
CA GLY A 187 18.46 1.34 -3.76
C GLY A 187 18.66 1.02 -5.25
N LEU A 188 18.11 -0.11 -5.73
CA LEU A 188 18.19 -0.49 -7.14
C LEU A 188 17.41 0.46 -8.05
N LEU A 189 16.22 0.89 -7.63
CA LEU A 189 15.42 1.84 -8.39
C LEU A 189 16.13 3.19 -8.51
N ARG A 190 16.79 3.67 -7.44
CA ARG A 190 17.61 4.88 -7.47
C ARG A 190 18.76 4.77 -8.47
N LEU A 191 19.40 3.60 -8.52
CA LEU A 191 20.53 3.33 -9.40
C LEU A 191 20.07 3.35 -10.87
N PHE A 192 18.99 2.65 -11.21
CA PHE A 192 18.47 2.59 -12.58
C PHE A 192 17.70 3.84 -13.01
N SER A 193 17.30 4.71 -12.08
CA SER A 193 16.73 6.03 -12.39
C SER A 193 17.79 7.13 -12.45
N ASN A 194 19.08 6.79 -12.32
CA ASN A 194 20.15 7.77 -12.43
C ASN A 194 20.48 8.07 -13.89
N LYS A 195 20.31 9.33 -14.31
CA LYS A 195 20.60 9.83 -15.66
C LYS A 195 22.04 9.56 -16.14
N ASN A 196 23.00 9.46 -15.21
CA ASN A 196 24.39 9.13 -15.56
C ASN A 196 24.56 7.66 -15.98
N ILE A 197 23.71 6.77 -15.47
CA ILE A 197 23.72 5.33 -15.76
C ILE A 197 22.80 5.04 -16.95
N CYS A 198 21.57 5.53 -16.89
CA CYS A 198 20.55 5.36 -17.93
C CYS A 198 20.43 6.61 -18.80
N LYS A 199 21.45 6.81 -19.65
CA LYS A 199 21.57 8.01 -20.49
C LYS A 199 20.53 8.09 -21.60
N SER A 200 19.95 6.96 -22.00
CA SER A 200 18.98 6.88 -23.09
C SER A 200 17.54 7.22 -22.64
N GLY A 201 17.39 7.74 -21.42
CA GLY A 201 16.11 8.18 -20.86
C GLY A 201 15.32 7.07 -20.16
N TRP A 202 14.03 7.34 -19.94
CA TRP A 202 13.14 6.50 -19.14
C TRP A 202 12.99 5.07 -19.64
N GLN A 203 12.97 4.85 -20.96
CA GLN A 203 12.84 3.51 -21.53
C GLN A 203 13.96 2.58 -21.04
N GLN A 204 15.22 3.03 -21.10
CA GLN A 204 16.35 2.27 -20.60
C GLN A 204 16.27 2.04 -19.08
N SER A 205 15.81 3.04 -18.31
CA SER A 205 15.54 2.86 -16.89
C SER A 205 14.51 1.76 -16.65
N LEU A 206 13.39 1.78 -17.38
CA LEU A 206 12.31 0.81 -17.25
C LEU A 206 12.76 -0.61 -17.59
N GLU A 207 13.62 -0.78 -18.59
CA GLU A 207 14.22 -2.07 -18.96
C GLU A 207 15.08 -2.65 -17.84
N TYR A 208 16.02 -1.88 -17.29
CA TYR A 208 16.86 -2.34 -16.18
C TYR A 208 16.06 -2.63 -14.90
N ILE A 209 15.05 -1.81 -14.62
CA ILE A 209 14.12 -2.05 -13.52
C ILE A 209 13.40 -3.39 -13.75
N ASN A 210 12.87 -3.64 -14.94
CA ASN A 210 12.12 -4.86 -15.21
C ASN A 210 13.00 -6.12 -15.35
N TYR A 211 14.27 -6.00 -15.71
CA TYR A 211 15.23 -7.12 -15.56
C TYR A 211 15.40 -7.51 -14.09
N SER A 212 15.45 -6.54 -13.17
CA SER A 212 15.51 -6.84 -11.74
C SER A 212 14.21 -7.49 -11.22
N VAL A 213 13.05 -7.07 -11.74
CA VAL A 213 11.75 -7.69 -11.45
C VAL A 213 11.69 -9.12 -11.97
N LEU A 214 12.18 -9.38 -13.19
CA LEU A 214 12.29 -10.73 -13.74
C LEU A 214 13.19 -11.62 -12.89
N PHE A 215 14.37 -11.14 -12.50
CA PHE A 215 15.28 -11.89 -11.63
C PHE A 215 14.61 -12.24 -10.30
N ALA A 216 13.93 -11.27 -9.67
CA ALA A 216 13.18 -11.51 -8.44
C ALA A 216 12.01 -12.48 -8.64
N GLY A 217 11.31 -12.41 -9.78
CA GLY A 217 10.20 -13.28 -10.14
C GLY A 217 10.64 -14.74 -10.35
N ILE A 218 11.76 -14.95 -11.04
CA ILE A 218 12.37 -16.28 -11.22
C ILE A 218 12.83 -16.81 -9.85
N SER A 219 13.54 -15.98 -9.08
CA SER A 219 14.00 -16.34 -7.73
C SER A 219 12.83 -16.74 -6.84
N LEU A 220 11.70 -16.03 -6.90
CA LEU A 220 10.49 -16.34 -6.16
C LEU A 220 9.91 -17.71 -6.55
N SER A 221 9.84 -18.02 -7.86
CA SER A 221 9.43 -19.35 -8.33
C SER A 221 10.39 -20.45 -7.85
N VAL A 222 11.71 -20.24 -7.93
CA VAL A 222 12.71 -21.21 -7.45
C VAL A 222 12.59 -21.45 -5.95
N LEU A 223 12.46 -20.38 -5.15
CA LEU A 223 12.27 -20.49 -3.70
C LEU A 223 10.99 -21.24 -3.34
N TYR A 224 9.89 -20.99 -4.05
CA TYR A 224 8.64 -21.69 -3.84
C TYR A 224 8.73 -23.17 -4.26
N PHE A 225 9.47 -23.48 -5.33
CA PHE A 225 9.77 -24.85 -5.74
C PHE A 225 10.59 -25.59 -4.66
N ILE A 226 11.63 -24.95 -4.10
CA ILE A 226 12.42 -25.52 -3.00
C ILE A 226 11.54 -25.76 -1.77
N LEU A 227 10.68 -24.80 -1.42
CA LEU A 227 9.76 -24.94 -0.28
C LEU A 227 8.86 -26.17 -0.43
N THR A 228 8.28 -26.37 -1.62
CA THR A 228 7.23 -27.38 -1.89
C THR A 228 7.75 -28.77 -2.25
N ASN A 229 9.00 -28.89 -2.73
CA ASN A 229 9.58 -30.18 -3.11
C ASN A 229 10.66 -30.67 -2.14
N VAL A 230 11.32 -29.77 -1.40
CA VAL A 230 12.47 -30.13 -0.55
C VAL A 230 12.13 -29.99 0.93
N LEU A 231 11.46 -28.90 1.33
CA LEU A 231 11.29 -28.56 2.76
C LEU A 231 9.95 -28.98 3.36
N VAL A 232 8.88 -28.89 2.58
CA VAL A 232 7.51 -29.18 3.01
C VAL A 232 6.86 -30.01 1.92
N SER A 233 6.26 -31.15 2.28
CA SER A 233 5.58 -32.00 1.29
C SER A 233 4.43 -31.24 0.63
N LYS A 234 4.24 -31.45 -0.68
CA LYS A 234 3.13 -30.87 -1.45
C LYS A 234 1.78 -31.15 -0.81
N ASP A 235 1.64 -32.29 -0.16
CA ASP A 235 0.40 -32.70 0.50
C ASP A 235 0.02 -31.77 1.65
N ILE A 236 0.98 -31.24 2.42
CA ILE A 236 0.70 -30.29 3.51
C ILE A 236 0.18 -28.96 2.94
N ILE A 237 0.80 -28.48 1.85
CA ILE A 237 0.41 -27.21 1.21
C ILE A 237 -0.94 -27.36 0.49
N ASN A 238 -1.21 -28.52 -0.11
CA ASN A 238 -2.46 -28.81 -0.82
C ASN A 238 -3.57 -29.42 0.06
N ALA A 239 -3.35 -29.72 1.34
CA ALA A 239 -4.32 -30.43 2.20
C ALA A 239 -5.67 -29.72 2.37
N GLU A 240 -5.69 -28.38 2.30
CA GLU A 240 -6.93 -27.60 2.46
C GLU A 240 -7.86 -27.60 1.24
N THR A 241 -7.38 -28.00 0.06
CA THR A 241 -8.20 -28.08 -1.16
C THR A 241 -9.31 -29.14 -1.03
N ILE A 242 -9.20 -30.07 -0.07
CA ILE A 242 -10.08 -31.23 0.10
C ILE A 242 -11.18 -30.99 1.16
N LYS A 243 -11.03 -30.04 2.09
CA LYS A 243 -12.09 -29.72 3.07
C LYS A 243 -12.98 -28.58 2.59
N LYS A 244 -14.08 -28.92 1.92
CA LYS A 244 -15.24 -28.04 1.66
C LYS A 244 -15.82 -27.50 2.98
N LYS A 245 -15.20 -26.47 3.57
CA LYS A 245 -15.89 -25.64 4.57
C LYS A 245 -16.81 -24.69 3.82
N LYS A 246 -18.12 -24.78 4.10
CA LYS A 246 -19.15 -23.81 3.70
C LYS A 246 -18.60 -22.41 3.90
N LYS A 247 -18.18 -21.74 2.81
CA LYS A 247 -17.83 -20.32 2.84
C LYS A 247 -19.13 -19.58 3.13
N GLU A 248 -19.33 -19.16 4.37
CA GLU A 248 -20.34 -18.14 4.64
C GLU A 248 -20.02 -16.93 3.74
N GLY A 249 -21.00 -16.47 2.97
CA GLY A 249 -20.79 -15.40 2.00
C GLY A 249 -20.28 -14.13 2.70
N PHE A 250 -19.41 -13.40 2.00
CA PHE A 250 -18.85 -12.09 2.39
C PHE A 250 -19.88 -11.15 3.06
N ILE A 251 -21.14 -11.20 2.62
CA ILE A 251 -22.27 -10.43 3.15
C ILE A 251 -22.63 -10.81 4.60
N LYS A 252 -22.56 -12.09 4.98
CA LYS A 252 -22.79 -12.51 6.37
C LYS A 252 -21.64 -12.09 7.29
N SER A 253 -20.40 -12.12 6.78
CA SER A 253 -19.23 -11.60 7.49
C SER A 253 -19.29 -10.07 7.68
N LEU A 254 -19.79 -9.34 6.68
CA LEU A 254 -20.12 -7.91 6.77
C LEU A 254 -21.15 -7.64 7.87
N LYS A 255 -22.26 -8.40 7.89
CA LYS A 255 -23.29 -8.27 8.93
C LYS A 255 -22.69 -8.41 10.34
N HIS A 256 -21.75 -9.32 10.54
CA HIS A 256 -21.09 -9.50 11.84
C HIS A 256 -20.25 -8.29 12.29
N VAL A 257 -19.58 -7.56 11.39
CA VAL A 257 -18.83 -6.34 11.73
C VAL A 257 -19.78 -5.23 12.18
N PHE A 258 -20.88 -5.03 11.44
CA PHE A 258 -21.88 -4.02 11.78
C PHE A 258 -22.72 -4.37 13.03
N THR A 259 -22.69 -5.63 13.49
CA THR A 259 -23.43 -6.05 14.70
C THR A 259 -22.65 -5.81 15.99
N SER A 260 -21.30 -5.81 15.95
CA SER A 260 -20.48 -5.61 17.15
C SER A 260 -19.90 -4.20 17.19
N LYS A 261 -20.37 -3.39 18.16
CA LYS A 261 -19.83 -2.03 18.42
C LYS A 261 -18.30 -2.02 18.56
N TYR A 262 -17.74 -3.03 19.21
CA TYR A 262 -16.29 -3.11 19.45
C TYR A 262 -15.50 -3.35 18.15
N ILE A 263 -15.94 -4.31 17.33
CA ILE A 263 -15.29 -4.60 16.04
C ILE A 263 -15.48 -3.43 15.06
N GLY A 264 -16.66 -2.79 15.07
CA GLY A 264 -16.93 -1.58 14.29
C GLY A 264 -15.97 -0.44 14.62
N LEU A 265 -15.63 -0.23 15.90
CA LEU A 265 -14.62 0.75 16.31
C LEU A 265 -13.23 0.41 15.76
N ILE A 266 -12.80 -0.85 15.81
CA ILE A 266 -11.51 -1.25 15.23
C ILE A 266 -11.51 -1.02 13.71
N ALA A 267 -12.59 -1.43 13.01
CA ALA A 267 -12.74 -1.19 11.58
C ALA A 267 -12.67 0.31 11.25
N LEU A 268 -13.31 1.16 12.06
CA LEU A 268 -13.26 2.62 11.93
C LEU A 268 -11.83 3.17 12.07
N LEU A 269 -11.02 2.67 13.01
CA LEU A 269 -9.61 3.08 13.12
C LEU A 269 -8.82 2.76 11.83
N ILE A 270 -9.03 1.58 11.26
CA ILE A 270 -8.34 1.14 10.03
C ILE A 270 -8.80 2.01 8.84
N LEU A 271 -10.10 2.33 8.76
CA LEU A 271 -10.66 3.24 7.76
C LEU A 271 -10.05 4.64 7.89
N CYS A 272 -10.04 5.23 9.08
CA CYS A 272 -9.45 6.55 9.32
C CYS A 272 -7.99 6.62 8.89
N TYR A 273 -7.17 5.60 9.22
CA TYR A 273 -5.80 5.52 8.74
C TYR A 273 -5.72 5.49 7.21
N GLY A 274 -6.49 4.60 6.57
CA GLY A 274 -6.45 4.44 5.12
C GLY A 274 -6.87 5.71 4.37
N ILE A 275 -7.93 6.37 4.82
CA ILE A 275 -8.46 7.58 4.17
C ILE A 275 -7.51 8.75 4.40
N SER A 276 -7.06 8.99 5.63
CA SER A 276 -6.16 10.11 5.96
C SER A 276 -4.85 10.06 5.18
N ILE A 277 -4.19 8.90 5.13
CA ILE A 277 -2.97 8.71 4.35
C ILE A 277 -3.23 8.89 2.86
N ASN A 278 -4.35 8.38 2.34
CA ASN A 278 -4.62 8.48 0.90
C ASN A 278 -4.94 9.92 0.47
N ILE A 279 -5.64 10.69 1.31
CA ILE A 279 -5.89 12.13 1.08
C ILE A 279 -4.56 12.89 0.99
N VAL A 280 -3.68 12.72 1.98
CA VAL A 280 -2.37 13.39 2.00
C VAL A 280 -1.49 12.92 0.85
N GLU A 281 -1.37 11.61 0.62
CA GLU A 281 -0.57 11.05 -0.49
C GLU A 281 -1.04 11.56 -1.86
N GLY A 282 -2.35 11.75 -2.07
CA GLY A 282 -2.86 12.25 -3.36
C GLY A 282 -2.38 13.66 -3.68
N VAL A 283 -2.61 14.61 -2.77
CA VAL A 283 -2.18 16.00 -2.93
C VAL A 283 -0.66 16.10 -2.99
N TRP A 284 0.04 15.37 -2.12
CA TRP A 284 1.50 15.36 -2.11
C TRP A 284 2.09 14.83 -3.42
N LYS A 285 1.51 13.77 -3.99
CA LYS A 285 1.94 13.23 -5.29
C LYS A 285 1.71 14.21 -6.43
N ALA A 286 0.60 14.95 -6.41
CA ALA A 286 0.36 16.01 -7.39
C ALA A 286 1.44 17.08 -7.34
N GLN A 287 1.79 17.56 -6.14
CA GLN A 287 2.89 18.53 -5.97
C GLN A 287 4.26 17.97 -6.34
N ALA A 288 4.53 16.71 -5.98
CA ALA A 288 5.77 16.05 -6.38
C ALA A 288 5.86 15.90 -7.91
N GLY A 289 4.75 15.63 -8.59
CA GLY A 289 4.67 15.59 -10.05
C GLY A 289 4.93 16.95 -10.70
N ALA A 290 4.41 18.02 -10.10
CA ALA A 290 4.67 19.40 -10.54
C ALA A 290 6.15 19.81 -10.35
N VAL A 291 6.84 19.29 -9.32
CA VAL A 291 8.27 19.56 -9.06
C VAL A 291 9.18 18.69 -9.94
N TYR A 292 8.86 17.40 -10.09
CA TYR A 292 9.66 16.42 -10.81
C TYR A 292 8.92 15.94 -12.07
N THR A 293 8.98 16.76 -13.12
CA THR A 293 8.29 16.50 -14.40
C THR A 293 8.93 15.40 -15.23
N ASP A 294 10.24 15.18 -15.08
CA ASP A 294 10.95 14.06 -15.69
C ASP A 294 10.76 12.76 -14.90
N LYS A 295 10.43 11.67 -15.61
CA LYS A 295 10.16 10.36 -15.02
C LYS A 295 11.35 9.80 -14.22
N GLN A 296 12.59 10.01 -14.69
CA GLN A 296 13.77 9.49 -13.99
C GLN A 296 13.98 10.24 -12.67
N ASP A 297 13.80 11.57 -12.67
CA ASP A 297 13.91 12.36 -11.44
C ASP A 297 12.78 12.04 -10.45
N TYR A 298 11.54 11.89 -10.93
CA TYR A 298 10.40 11.49 -10.10
C TYR A 298 10.62 10.10 -9.49
N ALA A 299 11.00 9.11 -10.30
CA ALA A 299 11.31 7.75 -9.83
C ALA A 299 12.47 7.75 -8.82
N ARG A 300 13.50 8.57 -9.04
CA ARG A 300 14.61 8.72 -8.10
C ARG A 300 14.15 9.35 -6.78
N PHE A 301 13.32 10.39 -6.81
CA PHE A 301 12.72 10.98 -5.62
C PHE A 301 11.90 9.95 -4.83
N MET A 302 11.03 9.20 -5.52
CA MET A 302 10.22 8.15 -4.90
C MET A 302 11.04 6.97 -4.38
N SER A 303 12.16 6.64 -5.03
CA SER A 303 13.11 5.63 -4.54
C SER A 303 13.77 6.04 -3.21
N ASN A 304 14.01 7.35 -3.01
CA ASN A 304 14.50 7.90 -1.75
C ASN A 304 13.45 7.75 -0.66
N LEU A 305 12.21 8.17 -0.93
CA LEU A 305 11.09 7.98 -0.03
C LEU A 305 11.02 6.53 0.44
N GLN A 306 11.08 5.59 -0.50
CA GLN A 306 10.99 4.16 -0.24
C GLN A 306 12.11 3.66 0.68
N THR A 307 13.35 4.01 0.36
CA THR A 307 14.54 3.64 1.14
C THR A 307 14.44 4.17 2.57
N TYR A 308 14.13 5.46 2.74
CA TYR A 308 14.02 6.09 4.05
C TYR A 308 12.81 5.58 4.84
N THR A 309 11.70 5.27 4.16
CA THR A 309 10.54 4.61 4.78
C THR A 309 10.93 3.26 5.36
N GLY A 310 11.68 2.45 4.62
CA GLY A 310 12.14 1.13 5.09
C GLY A 310 13.07 1.24 6.28
N LEU A 311 14.05 2.14 6.24
CA LEU A 311 14.97 2.40 7.35
C LEU A 311 14.23 2.90 8.61
N ALA A 312 13.36 3.90 8.45
CA ALA A 312 12.59 4.47 9.54
C ALA A 312 11.62 3.44 10.13
N SER A 313 10.94 2.64 9.29
CA SER A 313 10.02 1.60 9.73
C SER A 313 10.73 0.47 10.45
N MET A 314 11.87 0.00 9.94
CA MET A 314 12.68 -1.01 10.60
C MET A 314 13.14 -0.53 11.97
N SER A 315 13.65 0.71 12.05
CA SER A 315 14.07 1.33 13.31
C SER A 315 12.89 1.45 14.28
N ALA A 316 11.77 2.00 13.82
CA ALA A 316 10.57 2.17 14.63
C ALA A 316 9.99 0.84 15.13
N MET A 317 10.05 -0.24 14.35
CA MET A 317 9.60 -1.56 14.79
C MET A 317 10.50 -2.13 15.90
N LEU A 318 11.82 -1.96 15.80
CA LEU A 318 12.77 -2.41 16.82
C LEU A 318 12.60 -1.66 18.15
N PHE A 319 12.53 -0.33 18.11
CA PHE A 319 12.32 0.49 19.32
C PHE A 319 10.87 0.47 19.81
N GLY A 320 9.92 0.31 18.90
CA GLY A 320 8.48 0.30 19.18
C GLY A 320 8.07 -0.82 20.12
N SER A 321 8.68 -2.01 19.98
CA SER A 321 8.43 -3.11 20.92
C SER A 321 8.83 -2.75 22.37
N TYR A 322 9.92 -2.01 22.56
CA TYR A 322 10.33 -1.53 23.88
C TYR A 322 9.36 -0.49 24.42
N ILE A 323 8.98 0.50 23.60
CA ILE A 323 8.03 1.56 23.98
C ILE A 323 6.67 0.95 24.36
N LEU A 324 6.14 0.02 23.57
CA LEU A 324 4.87 -0.66 23.82
C LEU A 324 4.83 -1.40 25.15
N SER A 325 5.99 -1.88 25.65
CA SER A 325 6.08 -2.54 26.96
C SER A 325 5.99 -1.58 28.15
N LYS A 326 6.17 -0.27 27.92
CA LYS A 326 6.25 0.77 28.97
C LYS A 326 5.02 1.68 29.03
N ILE A 327 4.22 1.73 27.97
CA ILE A 327 3.09 2.66 27.88
C ILE A 327 1.74 1.94 27.89
N SER A 328 0.68 2.67 28.25
CA SER A 328 -0.68 2.13 28.19
C SER A 328 -1.12 1.87 26.75
N TRP A 329 -2.05 0.93 26.55
CA TRP A 329 -2.63 0.66 25.22
C TRP A 329 -3.21 1.92 24.57
N LYS A 330 -3.90 2.77 25.34
CA LYS A 330 -4.47 4.03 24.85
C LYS A 330 -3.40 4.97 24.32
N THR A 331 -2.32 5.16 25.10
CA THR A 331 -1.20 6.02 24.71
C THR A 331 -0.56 5.51 23.42
N ALA A 332 -0.30 4.20 23.34
CA ALA A 332 0.26 3.57 22.15
C ALA A 332 -0.64 3.75 20.91
N ALA A 333 -1.95 3.54 21.07
CA ALA A 333 -2.92 3.66 19.98
C ALA A 333 -3.09 5.11 19.47
N LEU A 334 -2.77 6.11 20.31
CA LEU A 334 -2.82 7.53 19.96
C LEU A 334 -1.56 8.02 19.22
N LEU A 335 -0.40 7.35 19.35
CA LEU A 335 0.85 7.83 18.76
C LEU A 335 0.78 7.99 17.24
N THR A 336 0.25 6.99 16.53
CA THR A 336 0.14 7.04 15.05
C THR A 336 -0.79 8.16 14.57
N PRO A 337 -2.06 8.28 15.03
CA PRO A 337 -2.92 9.36 14.58
C PRO A 337 -2.41 10.75 14.98
N ILE A 338 -1.77 10.93 16.13
CA ILE A 338 -1.18 12.22 16.51
C ILE A 338 -0.05 12.60 15.55
N ILE A 339 0.85 11.68 15.24
CA ILE A 339 1.96 11.96 14.31
C ILE A 339 1.42 12.27 12.90
N ILE A 340 0.44 11.50 12.42
CA ILE A 340 -0.21 11.79 11.13
C ILE A 340 -0.91 13.14 11.13
N LEU A 341 -1.60 13.51 12.22
CA LEU A 341 -2.26 14.80 12.35
C LEU A 341 -1.26 15.95 12.28
N ILE A 342 -0.22 15.92 13.12
CA ILE A 342 0.79 17.00 13.18
C ILE A 342 1.49 17.16 11.83
N THR A 343 1.98 16.05 11.27
CA THR A 343 2.71 16.09 10.00
C THR A 343 1.81 16.40 8.81
N GLY A 344 0.55 15.95 8.82
CA GLY A 344 -0.44 16.25 7.79
C GLY A 344 -0.91 17.71 7.83
N VAL A 345 -1.12 18.28 9.02
CA VAL A 345 -1.42 19.71 9.19
C VAL A 345 -0.26 20.55 8.69
N ALA A 346 0.98 20.21 9.07
CA ALA A 346 2.16 20.90 8.56
C ALA A 346 2.23 20.83 7.02
N PHE A 347 2.00 19.66 6.43
CA PHE A 347 1.96 19.51 4.98
C PHE A 347 0.90 20.40 4.33
N PHE A 348 -0.35 20.36 4.80
CA PHE A 348 -1.45 21.12 4.19
C PHE A 348 -1.26 22.64 4.34
N ILE A 349 -0.77 23.13 5.48
CA ILE A 349 -0.47 24.56 5.66
C ILE A 349 0.56 25.03 4.64
N PHE A 350 1.68 24.31 4.51
CA PHE A 350 2.73 24.65 3.53
C PHE A 350 2.28 24.45 2.08
N SER A 351 1.40 23.49 1.84
CA SER A 351 0.79 23.22 0.55
C SER A 351 -0.13 24.35 0.08
N ILE A 352 -0.93 24.92 0.98
CA ILE A 352 -1.97 25.90 0.68
C ILE A 352 -1.40 27.32 0.65
N TYR A 353 -0.62 27.70 1.66
CA TYR A 353 -0.16 29.08 1.87
C TYR A 353 1.26 29.33 1.34
N GLN A 354 1.56 28.79 0.15
CA GLN A 354 2.91 28.80 -0.40
C GLN A 354 3.48 30.22 -0.58
N MET A 355 2.67 31.18 -1.04
CA MET A 355 3.14 32.54 -1.30
C MET A 355 3.31 33.34 -0.01
N GLU A 356 2.35 33.23 0.90
CA GLU A 356 2.36 33.91 2.20
C GLU A 356 3.55 33.45 3.06
N ILE A 357 3.95 32.17 2.95
CA ILE A 357 5.11 31.63 3.67
C ILE A 357 6.42 32.23 3.16
N VAL A 358 6.55 32.53 1.85
CA VAL A 358 7.75 33.18 1.29
C VAL A 358 7.93 34.57 1.86
N GLU A 359 6.84 35.32 1.98
CA GLU A 359 6.86 36.70 2.50
C GLU A 359 7.30 36.73 3.97
N VAL A 360 6.92 35.73 4.75
CA VAL A 360 7.27 35.63 6.18
C VAL A 360 8.65 35.01 6.43
N ILE A 361 9.16 34.17 5.50
CA ILE A 361 10.44 33.47 5.62
C ILE A 361 11.35 33.83 4.43
N PRO A 362 11.84 35.09 4.33
CA PRO A 362 12.60 35.56 3.17
C PRO A 362 13.97 34.89 2.99
N PHE A 363 14.47 34.15 3.99
CA PHE A 363 15.70 33.38 3.91
C PHE A 363 15.51 31.97 3.31
N LEU A 364 14.29 31.60 2.91
CA LEU A 364 14.02 30.34 2.25
C LEU A 364 14.55 30.38 0.80
N THR A 365 15.67 29.70 0.55
CA THR A 365 16.30 29.65 -0.78
C THR A 365 15.66 28.64 -1.74
N LEU A 366 14.74 27.82 -1.24
CA LEU A 366 14.01 26.81 -2.01
C LEU A 366 12.64 27.33 -2.43
N ALA A 367 12.18 26.92 -3.61
CA ALA A 367 10.81 27.17 -4.04
C ALA A 367 9.81 26.58 -3.02
N PRO A 368 8.70 27.27 -2.67
CA PRO A 368 7.76 26.84 -1.63
C PRO A 368 7.17 25.45 -1.85
N ILE A 369 6.81 25.15 -3.10
CA ILE A 369 6.30 23.83 -3.48
C ILE A 369 7.31 22.71 -3.17
N VAL A 370 8.61 22.97 -3.30
CA VAL A 370 9.68 22.01 -2.96
C VAL A 370 9.68 21.74 -1.46
N VAL A 371 9.51 22.78 -0.64
CA VAL A 371 9.40 22.62 0.82
C VAL A 371 8.16 21.82 1.21
N ALA A 372 7.00 22.10 0.61
CA ALA A 372 5.79 21.32 0.82
C ALA A 372 5.99 19.84 0.43
N VAL A 373 6.67 19.57 -0.69
CA VAL A 373 7.03 18.21 -1.12
C VAL A 373 7.93 17.50 -0.11
N PHE A 374 8.92 18.18 0.50
CA PHE A 374 9.77 17.58 1.54
C PHE A 374 9.03 17.35 2.86
N ILE A 375 8.13 18.25 3.26
CA ILE A 375 7.28 18.05 4.45
C ILE A 375 6.34 16.86 4.22
N GLY A 376 5.72 16.76 3.04
CA GLY A 376 4.88 15.61 2.67
C GLY A 376 5.66 14.30 2.58
N LEU A 377 6.94 14.35 2.18
CA LEU A 377 7.84 13.19 2.22
C LEU A 377 8.08 12.74 3.67
N MET A 378 8.32 13.68 4.60
CA MET A 378 8.47 13.38 6.03
C MET A 378 7.18 12.81 6.62
N GLN A 379 6.03 13.39 6.28
CA GLN A 379 4.70 12.89 6.66
C GLN A 379 4.54 11.43 6.25
N ASN A 380 4.90 11.09 5.02
CA ASN A 380 4.79 9.73 4.49
C ASN A 380 5.70 8.72 5.22
N ILE A 381 6.96 9.11 5.48
CA ILE A 381 7.95 8.26 6.18
C ILE A 381 7.49 8.01 7.62
N LEU A 382 7.18 9.07 8.36
CA LEU A 382 6.77 8.98 9.76
C LEU A 382 5.41 8.29 9.92
N GLY A 383 4.47 8.56 9.02
CA GLY A 383 3.15 7.92 9.01
C GLY A 383 3.25 6.40 8.81
N LYS A 384 4.12 5.93 7.91
CA LYS A 384 4.33 4.48 7.70
C LYS A 384 5.12 3.84 8.85
N ALA A 385 6.19 4.48 9.30
CA ALA A 385 7.02 3.96 10.39
C ALA A 385 6.22 3.79 11.70
N THR A 386 5.44 4.80 12.07
CA THR A 386 4.60 4.75 13.27
C THR A 386 3.43 3.78 13.12
N LYS A 387 2.87 3.65 11.92
CA LYS A 387 1.83 2.66 11.64
C LYS A 387 2.33 1.23 11.84
N TYR A 388 3.49 0.89 11.28
CA TYR A 388 4.04 -0.46 11.45
C TYR A 388 4.50 -0.74 12.89
N ALA A 389 5.03 0.27 13.59
CA ALA A 389 5.52 0.11 14.95
C ALA A 389 4.41 0.06 16.01
N PHE A 390 3.39 0.92 15.88
CA PHE A 390 2.39 1.16 16.93
C PHE A 390 0.98 0.81 16.49
N PHE A 391 0.50 1.31 15.34
CA PHE A 391 -0.88 1.09 14.92
C PHE A 391 -1.18 -0.39 14.66
N ASP A 392 -0.35 -1.06 13.86
CA ASP A 392 -0.55 -2.48 13.53
C ASP A 392 -0.47 -3.34 14.81
N ALA A 393 0.46 -3.03 15.73
CA ALA A 393 0.57 -3.74 17.01
C ALA A 393 -0.62 -3.49 17.96
N THR A 394 -1.06 -2.24 18.12
CA THR A 394 -2.17 -1.88 19.02
C THR A 394 -3.51 -2.38 18.50
N LYS A 395 -3.69 -2.40 17.17
CA LYS A 395 -4.81 -3.06 16.50
C LYS A 395 -4.85 -4.56 16.83
N GLU A 396 -3.72 -5.26 16.73
CA GLU A 396 -3.65 -6.69 17.08
C GLU A 396 -3.96 -6.95 18.56
N ILE A 397 -3.47 -6.09 19.46
CA ILE A 397 -3.78 -6.15 20.90
C ILE A 397 -5.28 -5.94 21.15
N ALA A 398 -5.93 -5.06 20.39
CA ALA A 398 -7.36 -4.80 20.53
C ALA A 398 -8.22 -6.05 20.21
N TYR A 399 -7.74 -6.98 19.39
CA TYR A 399 -8.47 -8.23 19.12
C TYR A 399 -8.32 -9.29 20.23
N ILE A 400 -7.43 -9.12 21.19
CA ILE A 400 -7.16 -10.12 22.24
C ILE A 400 -8.36 -10.36 23.17
N PRO A 401 -9.06 -9.32 23.67
CA PRO A 401 -10.16 -9.52 24.63
C PRO A 401 -11.41 -10.16 24.04
N LEU A 402 -11.53 -10.26 22.71
CA LEU A 402 -12.68 -10.84 22.04
C LEU A 402 -12.78 -12.36 22.21
N ASP A 403 -14.00 -12.89 22.20
CA ASP A 403 -14.28 -14.33 22.17
C ASP A 403 -13.81 -14.95 20.85
N GLU A 404 -13.51 -16.25 20.84
CA GLU A 404 -12.90 -16.91 19.66
C GLU A 404 -13.69 -16.74 18.37
N SER A 405 -15.03 -16.80 18.44
CA SER A 405 -15.92 -16.64 17.29
C SER A 405 -15.86 -15.22 16.71
N LEU A 406 -15.87 -14.20 17.58
CA LEU A 406 -15.76 -12.78 17.23
C LEU A 406 -14.35 -12.41 16.76
N LYS A 407 -13.33 -12.99 17.39
CA LYS A 407 -11.93 -12.78 17.05
C LYS A 407 -11.59 -13.33 15.67
N SER A 408 -12.06 -14.52 15.32
CA SER A 408 -11.82 -15.12 14.00
C SER A 408 -12.56 -14.38 12.88
N LYS A 409 -13.89 -14.23 13.01
CA LYS A 409 -14.73 -13.67 11.94
C LYS A 409 -14.66 -12.14 11.88
N GLY A 410 -14.69 -11.50 13.04
CA GLY A 410 -14.68 -10.04 13.18
C GLY A 410 -13.36 -9.40 12.76
N LYS A 411 -12.22 -10.02 13.11
CA LYS A 411 -10.90 -9.56 12.66
C LYS A 411 -10.80 -9.58 11.14
N ALA A 412 -11.07 -10.73 10.53
CA ALA A 412 -10.97 -10.89 9.08
C ALA A 412 -11.83 -9.87 8.34
N ALA A 413 -13.06 -9.66 8.82
CA ALA A 413 -13.96 -8.70 8.20
C ALA A 413 -13.53 -7.24 8.44
N ALA A 414 -13.08 -6.87 9.65
CA ALA A 414 -12.55 -5.54 9.92
C ALA A 414 -11.28 -5.22 9.12
N ASP A 415 -10.36 -6.18 8.97
CA ASP A 415 -9.13 -6.02 8.19
C ASP A 415 -9.43 -5.87 6.69
N VAL A 416 -10.38 -6.63 6.15
CA VAL A 416 -10.78 -6.53 4.74
C VAL A 416 -11.51 -5.23 4.45
N ILE A 417 -12.50 -4.87 5.28
CA ILE A 417 -13.28 -3.63 5.16
C ILE A 417 -12.34 -2.43 5.35
N GLY A 418 -11.67 -2.35 6.49
CA GLY A 418 -10.80 -1.23 6.83
C GLY A 418 -9.64 -1.06 5.86
N GLY A 419 -8.95 -2.16 5.52
CA GLY A 419 -7.75 -2.09 4.69
C GLY A 419 -8.04 -1.70 3.24
N ARG A 420 -9.08 -2.27 2.62
CA ARG A 420 -9.43 -1.96 1.22
C ARG A 420 -10.29 -0.72 1.11
N LEU A 421 -11.37 -0.62 1.89
CA LEU A 421 -12.25 0.55 1.83
C LEU A 421 -11.58 1.80 2.39
N GLY A 422 -10.59 1.70 3.27
CA GLY A 422 -9.84 2.88 3.74
C GLY A 422 -9.08 3.54 2.59
N LYS A 423 -8.30 2.75 1.83
CA LYS A 423 -7.56 3.27 0.66
C LYS A 423 -8.49 3.70 -0.48
N SER A 424 -9.52 2.91 -0.79
CA SER A 424 -10.50 3.25 -1.82
C SER A 424 -11.40 4.41 -1.40
N GLY A 425 -11.63 4.61 -0.10
CA GLY A 425 -12.45 5.70 0.44
C GLY A 425 -11.80 7.06 0.25
N GLY A 426 -10.48 7.17 0.46
CA GLY A 426 -9.74 8.40 0.12
C GLY A 426 -9.81 8.71 -1.38
N ALA A 427 -9.64 7.70 -2.24
CA ALA A 427 -9.73 7.87 -3.69
C ALA A 427 -11.15 8.25 -4.13
N LEU A 428 -12.18 7.69 -3.48
CA LEU A 428 -13.58 8.05 -3.72
C LEU A 428 -13.85 9.51 -3.33
N ILE A 429 -13.36 9.97 -2.18
CA ILE A 429 -13.50 11.36 -1.74
C ILE A 429 -12.82 12.30 -2.75
N GLN A 430 -11.57 12.01 -3.15
CA GLN A 430 -10.84 12.79 -4.14
C GLN A 430 -11.60 12.84 -5.48
N GLN A 431 -12.01 11.69 -6.00
CA GLN A 431 -12.70 11.60 -7.28
C GLN A 431 -14.07 12.28 -7.24
N PHE A 432 -14.81 12.15 -6.14
CA PHE A 432 -16.08 12.85 -5.95
C PHE A 432 -15.89 14.36 -5.98
N LEU A 433 -14.88 14.89 -5.27
CA LEU A 433 -14.58 16.32 -5.27
C LEU A 433 -14.08 16.81 -6.64
N LEU A 434 -13.27 16.03 -7.35
CA LEU A 434 -12.80 16.38 -8.69
C LEU A 434 -13.97 16.46 -9.69
N ILE A 435 -14.89 15.50 -9.67
CA ILE A 435 -16.08 15.54 -10.52
C ILE A 435 -16.99 16.71 -10.13
N LEU A 436 -17.19 16.93 -8.83
CA LEU A 436 -18.01 18.06 -8.35
C LEU A 436 -17.40 19.40 -8.78
N ALA A 437 -16.08 19.56 -8.66
CA ALA A 437 -15.37 20.75 -9.10
C ALA A 437 -15.51 20.96 -10.61
N LEU A 438 -15.46 19.90 -11.42
CA LEU A 438 -15.71 19.95 -12.87
C LEU A 438 -17.15 20.36 -13.21
N ILE A 439 -18.13 19.96 -12.41
CA ILE A 439 -19.54 20.37 -12.58
C ILE A 439 -19.69 21.89 -12.41
N PHE A 440 -19.05 22.47 -11.41
CA PHE A 440 -19.12 23.91 -11.13
C PHE A 440 -18.16 24.75 -11.96
N ASN A 441 -17.02 24.17 -12.37
CA ASN A 441 -16.01 24.84 -13.18
C ASN A 441 -15.43 23.88 -14.24
N PRO A 442 -16.07 23.75 -15.42
CA PRO A 442 -15.61 22.87 -16.49
C PRO A 442 -14.22 23.22 -17.04
N SER A 443 -13.74 24.46 -16.84
CA SER A 443 -12.38 24.87 -17.28
C SER A 443 -11.25 24.15 -16.53
N LEU A 444 -11.56 23.44 -15.43
CA LEU A 444 -10.57 22.62 -14.73
C LEU A 444 -10.02 21.46 -15.60
N VAL A 445 -10.72 21.07 -16.68
CA VAL A 445 -10.22 20.06 -17.63
C VAL A 445 -8.99 20.53 -18.41
N SER A 446 -8.85 21.85 -18.61
CA SER A 446 -7.73 22.43 -19.35
C SER A 446 -6.52 22.76 -18.48
N LEU A 447 -6.57 22.45 -17.18
CA LEU A 447 -5.41 22.61 -16.30
C LEU A 447 -4.34 21.57 -16.62
N GLU A 448 -3.10 21.88 -16.26
CA GLU A 448 -2.01 20.93 -16.38
C GLU A 448 -2.25 19.71 -15.47
N PRO A 449 -1.78 18.51 -15.86
CA PRO A 449 -1.98 17.29 -15.09
C PRO A 449 -1.46 17.45 -13.64
N GLY A 450 -2.31 17.17 -12.65
CA GLY A 450 -2.01 17.36 -11.22
C GLY A 450 -2.62 18.62 -10.59
N GLU A 451 -2.80 19.71 -11.34
CA GLU A 451 -3.19 21.01 -10.77
C GLU A 451 -4.63 21.01 -10.23
N ALA A 452 -5.54 20.31 -10.90
CA ALA A 452 -6.92 20.18 -10.44
C ALA A 452 -6.98 19.59 -9.02
N LEU A 453 -6.16 18.59 -8.71
CA LEU A 453 -6.10 18.01 -7.37
C LEU A 453 -5.45 18.95 -6.34
N ILE A 454 -4.43 19.71 -6.75
CA ILE A 454 -3.78 20.73 -5.89
C ILE A 454 -4.78 21.84 -5.54
N SER A 455 -5.63 22.27 -6.48
CA SER A 455 -6.65 23.29 -6.24
C SER A 455 -7.66 22.90 -5.15
N LEU A 456 -7.86 21.60 -4.94
CA LEU A 456 -8.77 21.05 -3.92
C LEU A 456 -8.12 20.89 -2.55
N SER A 457 -6.85 21.29 -2.38
CA SER A 457 -6.09 21.10 -1.13
C SER A 457 -6.80 21.64 0.11
N SER A 458 -7.44 22.82 0.03
CA SER A 458 -8.15 23.44 1.16
C SER A 458 -9.35 22.61 1.62
N ILE A 459 -10.15 22.09 0.68
CA ILE A 459 -11.30 21.24 1.00
C ILE A 459 -10.84 19.89 1.55
N LEU A 460 -9.81 19.30 0.91
CA LEU A 460 -9.22 18.05 1.35
C LEU A 460 -8.58 18.16 2.74
N PHE A 461 -8.03 19.33 3.09
CA PHE A 461 -7.49 19.60 4.42
C PHE A 461 -8.58 19.58 5.49
N ILE A 462 -9.73 20.23 5.25
CA ILE A 462 -10.87 20.23 6.18
C ILE A 462 -11.37 18.79 6.38
N ILE A 463 -11.54 18.03 5.30
CA ILE A 463 -11.98 16.63 5.38
C ILE A 463 -10.95 15.79 6.15
N PHE A 464 -9.66 15.99 5.89
CA PHE A 464 -8.58 15.35 6.64
C PHE A 464 -8.71 15.63 8.15
N LEU A 465 -8.89 16.89 8.57
CA LEU A 465 -9.07 17.25 9.98
C LEU A 465 -10.27 16.55 10.61
N VAL A 466 -11.41 16.51 9.92
CA VAL A 466 -12.61 15.80 10.39
C VAL A 466 -12.32 14.31 10.60
N ILE A 467 -11.65 13.66 9.65
CA ILE A 467 -11.27 12.24 9.77
C ILE A 467 -10.31 12.02 10.95
N MET A 468 -9.35 12.91 11.16
CA MET A 468 -8.42 12.82 12.28
C MET A 468 -9.11 12.99 13.64
N ILE A 469 -10.08 13.91 13.75
CA ILE A 469 -10.90 14.07 14.96
C ILE A 469 -11.69 12.77 15.23
N ILE A 470 -12.36 12.22 14.21
CA ILE A 470 -13.08 10.95 14.33
C ILE A 470 -12.15 9.84 14.79
N TRP A 471 -10.93 9.77 14.25
CA TRP A 471 -9.94 8.77 14.62
C TRP A 471 -9.54 8.89 16.09
N LEU A 472 -9.16 10.08 16.55
CA LEU A 472 -8.75 10.33 17.94
C LEU A 472 -9.86 10.01 18.94
N LEU A 473 -11.10 10.42 18.64
CA LEU A 473 -12.27 10.10 19.47
C LEU A 473 -12.53 8.59 19.51
N SER A 474 -12.41 7.91 18.36
CA SER A 474 -12.61 6.46 18.26
C SER A 474 -11.61 5.67 19.09
N VAL A 475 -10.35 6.10 19.16
CA VAL A 475 -9.34 5.50 20.07
C VAL A 475 -9.76 5.68 21.53
N GLY A 476 -10.27 6.87 21.89
CA GLY A 476 -10.77 7.15 23.23
C GLY A 476 -11.95 6.26 23.64
N VAL A 477 -12.92 6.08 22.76
CA VAL A 477 -14.09 5.19 22.99
C VAL A 477 -13.66 3.73 23.05
N LEU A 478 -12.83 3.28 22.11
CA LEU A 478 -12.33 1.91 22.07
C LEU A 478 -11.50 1.57 23.32
N SER A 479 -10.72 2.52 23.85
CA SER A 479 -9.97 2.34 25.09
C SER A 479 -10.88 2.04 26.29
N LYS A 480 -12.03 2.73 26.40
CA LYS A 480 -12.98 2.49 27.49
C LYS A 480 -13.55 1.08 27.39
N GLU A 481 -13.95 0.64 26.20
CA GLU A 481 -14.48 -0.71 25.98
C GLU A 481 -13.41 -1.80 26.16
N PHE A 482 -12.17 -1.56 25.70
CA PHE A 482 -11.03 -2.47 25.89
C PHE A 482 -10.75 -2.72 27.37
N ASN A 483 -10.77 -1.67 28.19
CA ASN A 483 -10.55 -1.77 29.64
C ASN A 483 -11.68 -2.51 30.36
N LYS A 484 -12.94 -2.36 29.91
CA LYS A 484 -14.07 -3.13 30.45
C LYS A 484 -13.89 -4.62 30.19
N LEU A 485 -13.59 -5.00 28.94
CA LEU A 485 -13.43 -6.40 28.54
C LEU A 485 -12.20 -7.08 29.17
N THR A 486 -11.15 -6.32 29.47
CA THR A 486 -9.94 -6.86 30.12
C THR A 486 -10.09 -7.00 31.64
N LYS A 487 -10.89 -6.16 32.30
CA LYS A 487 -11.23 -6.32 33.72
C LYS A 487 -12.05 -7.59 33.96
N ASN A 488 -13.09 -7.83 33.15
CA ASN A 488 -13.96 -9.00 33.25
C ASN A 488 -13.29 -10.36 32.95
N LYS A 489 -12.00 -10.39 32.56
CA LYS A 489 -11.21 -11.61 32.34
C LYS A 489 -10.16 -11.87 33.42
N LYS A 490 -9.98 -10.94 34.35
CA LYS A 490 -9.08 -11.10 35.51
C LYS A 490 -9.80 -11.59 36.77
N ASP A 491 -11.13 -11.53 36.74
CA ASP A 491 -12.04 -12.22 37.66
C ASP A 491 -12.54 -13.50 36.95
#